data_AF-A0A0J6KLC1-F1
#
_entry.id   AF-A0A0J6KLC1-F1
#
_cell.length_a   1.000
_cell.length_b   1.000
_cell.length_c   1.000
_cell.angle_alpha   90.00
_cell.angle_beta   90.00
_cell.angle_gamma   90.00
#
_symmetry.space_group_name_H-M   'P 1'
#
loop_
_entity.id
_entity.type
_entity.pdbx_description
1 polymer ?
#
loop_
_entity_poly.entity_id
_entity_poly.type
_entity_poly.pdbx_seq_one_letter_code
_entity_poly.pdbx_strand_id
1 'polypeptide(L)' 'VIKKAFRLDVKAPHNFNDVSANSWAKDAISAVQSNHIAVGVGEGKFAPDMNVTREQYAQFVYNAISNAQSHQ' A
#
# COMPACT_ATOMS: atom_id res chain seq x y z
N VAL A 1 1.79 4.04 -7.89
CA VAL A 1 0.73 4.92 -8.44
C VAL A 1 -0.19 5.45 -7.36
N ILE A 2 -0.86 4.58 -6.58
CA ILE A 2 -1.88 4.94 -5.57
C ILE A 2 -1.41 6.03 -4.58
N LYS A 3 -0.21 5.89 -3.96
CA LYS A 3 0.36 6.93 -3.05
C LYS A 3 0.29 8.33 -3.67
N LYS A 4 0.74 8.49 -4.91
CA LYS A 4 0.81 9.79 -5.59
C LYS A 4 -0.59 10.30 -5.95
N ALA A 5 -1.43 9.43 -6.51
CA ALA A 5 -2.78 9.80 -6.97
C ALA A 5 -3.67 10.30 -5.83
N PHE A 6 -3.61 9.65 -4.67
CA PHE A 6 -4.42 10.00 -3.49
C PHE A 6 -3.65 10.83 -2.46
N ARG A 7 -2.44 11.29 -2.79
CA ARG A 7 -1.57 12.10 -1.91
C ARG A 7 -1.43 11.49 -0.51
N LEU A 8 -1.13 10.19 -0.46
CA LEU A 8 -1.04 9.46 0.80
C LEU A 8 0.27 9.76 1.52
N ASP A 9 0.15 10.20 2.77
CA ASP A 9 1.25 10.28 3.71
C ASP A 9 1.56 8.91 4.31
N VAL A 10 2.83 8.72 4.69
CA VAL A 10 3.27 7.54 5.44
C VAL A 10 2.93 7.77 6.91
N LYS A 11 1.88 7.10 7.42
CA LYS A 11 1.46 7.21 8.82
C LYS A 11 2.33 6.36 9.75
N ALA A 12 2.85 5.25 9.24
CA ALA A 12 3.78 4.36 9.95
C ALA A 12 4.65 3.58 8.94
N PRO A 13 5.90 3.20 9.30
CA PRO A 13 6.70 2.32 8.48
C PRO A 13 6.09 0.91 8.42
N HIS A 14 6.34 0.20 7.32
CA HIS A 14 5.96 -1.21 7.22
C HIS A 14 7.00 -2.09 7.93
N ASN A 15 6.62 -3.33 8.25
CA ASN A 15 7.51 -4.33 8.83
C ASN A 15 7.74 -5.54 7.91
N PHE A 16 7.48 -5.39 6.60
CA PHE A 16 7.67 -6.48 5.64
C PHE A 16 9.14 -6.86 5.48
N ASN A 17 9.43 -8.17 5.53
CA ASN A 17 10.79 -8.73 5.48
C ASN A 17 11.37 -8.82 4.06
N ASP A 18 10.51 -8.76 3.04
CA ASP A 18 10.85 -8.84 1.62
C ASP A 18 10.93 -7.47 0.94
N VAL A 19 10.87 -6.39 1.72
CA VAL A 19 11.01 -5.02 1.23
C VAL A 19 12.29 -4.40 1.79
N SER A 20 13.29 -4.25 0.92
CA SER A 20 14.56 -3.60 1.27
C SER A 20 14.36 -2.17 1.76
N ALA A 21 15.13 -1.78 2.78
CA ALA A 21 15.14 -0.42 3.32
C ALA A 21 15.56 0.65 2.28
N ASN A 22 16.27 0.23 1.22
CA ASN A 22 16.71 1.08 0.10
C ASN A 22 15.82 0.93 -1.14
N SER A 23 14.72 0.17 -1.05
CA SER A 23 13.78 0.01 -2.16
C SER A 23 13.11 1.33 -2.47
N TRP A 24 13.05 1.69 -3.76
CA TRP A 24 12.28 2.84 -4.25
C TRP A 24 10.78 2.72 -3.89
N ALA A 25 10.29 1.50 -3.71
CA ALA A 25 8.89 1.21 -3.41
C ALA A 25 8.57 1.30 -1.90
N LYS A 26 9.58 1.34 -1.03
CA LYS A 26 9.43 1.32 0.44
C LYS A 26 8.35 2.30 0.92
N ASP A 27 8.50 3.57 0.58
CA ASP A 27 7.56 4.61 1.03
C ASP A 27 6.16 4.42 0.46
N ALA A 28 6.05 3.91 -0.77
CA ALA A 28 4.76 3.63 -1.38
C ALA A 28 4.06 2.48 -0.66
N ILE A 29 4.81 1.44 -0.30
CA ILE A 29 4.33 0.27 0.44
C ILE A 29 3.92 0.68 1.86
N SER A 30 4.75 1.45 2.58
CA SER A 30 4.40 1.97 3.91
C SER A 30 3.16 2.86 3.86
N ALA A 31 3.02 3.71 2.83
CA ALA A 31 1.83 4.55 2.69
C ALA A 31 0.56 3.71 2.50
N VAL A 32 0.53 2.76 1.56
CA VAL A 32 -0.67 1.95 1.33
C VAL A 32 -0.98 1.01 2.50
N GLN A 33 0.03 0.51 3.22
CA GLN A 33 -0.18 -0.34 4.38
C GLN A 33 -0.70 0.44 5.58
N SER A 34 -0.05 1.56 5.93
CA SER A 34 -0.44 2.36 7.09
C SER A 34 -1.77 3.12 6.91
N ASN A 35 -2.24 3.27 5.67
CA ASN A 35 -3.58 3.77 5.35
C ASN A 35 -4.61 2.65 5.14
N HIS A 36 -4.28 1.39 5.44
CA HIS A 36 -5.19 0.23 5.33
C HIS A 36 -5.72 -0.01 3.91
N ILE A 37 -4.95 0.37 2.89
CA ILE A 37 -5.31 0.16 1.48
C ILE A 37 -4.87 -1.22 1.00
N ALA A 38 -3.71 -1.70 1.46
CA ALA A 38 -3.17 -3.04 1.16
C ALA A 38 -2.50 -3.64 2.42
N VAL A 39 -2.55 -4.96 2.60
CA VAL A 39 -2.10 -5.65 3.82
C VAL A 39 -0.93 -6.63 3.64
N GLY A 40 -0.48 -6.85 2.40
CA GLY A 40 0.54 -7.87 2.07
C GLY A 40 -0.06 -9.25 1.82
N VAL A 41 0.78 -10.27 1.67
CA VAL A 41 0.39 -11.64 1.28
C VAL A 41 0.50 -12.67 2.40
N GLY A 42 0.82 -12.23 3.63
CA GLY A 42 1.05 -13.10 4.79
C GLY A 42 2.54 -13.33 5.08
N GLU A 43 2.86 -14.04 6.17
CA GLU A 43 4.24 -14.37 6.58
C GLU A 43 5.20 -13.17 6.73
N GLY A 44 4.66 -11.98 6.99
CA GLY A 44 5.44 -10.75 7.03
C GLY A 44 5.95 -10.31 5.65
N LYS A 45 5.32 -10.72 4.55
CA LYS A 45 5.69 -10.36 3.17
C LYS A 45 4.68 -9.44 2.51
N PHE A 46 5.17 -8.53 1.66
CA PHE A 46 4.34 -7.73 0.77
C PHE A 46 4.25 -8.30 -0.65
N ALA A 47 5.29 -9.02 -1.08
CA ALA A 47 5.53 -9.49 -2.45
C ALA A 47 5.56 -8.35 -3.49
N PRO A 48 6.52 -7.40 -3.40
CA PRO A 48 6.54 -6.20 -4.25
C PRO A 48 6.70 -6.49 -5.74
N ASP A 49 7.30 -7.62 -6.10
CA ASP A 49 7.52 -8.04 -7.48
C ASP A 49 6.39 -8.93 -8.03
N MET A 50 5.37 -9.23 -7.21
CA MET A 50 4.21 -10.00 -7.66
C MET A 50 3.29 -9.13 -8.52
N ASN A 51 2.84 -9.69 -9.64
CA ASN A 51 1.85 -9.05 -10.48
C ASN A 51 0.51 -8.92 -9.71
N VAL A 52 0.00 -7.70 -9.65
CA VAL A 52 -1.32 -7.40 -9.09
C VAL A 52 -2.39 -7.68 -10.14
N THR A 53 -3.43 -8.44 -9.80
CA THR A 53 -4.58 -8.65 -10.70
C THR A 53 -5.44 -7.40 -10.81
N ARG A 54 -6.29 -7.33 -11.85
CA ARG A 54 -7.19 -6.17 -12.04
C ARG A 54 -8.15 -6.01 -10.86
N GLU A 55 -8.63 -7.12 -10.31
CA GLU A 55 -9.56 -7.17 -9.18
C GLU A 55 -8.88 -6.67 -7.90
N GLN A 56 -7.64 -7.10 -7.64
CA GLN A 56 -6.86 -6.61 -6.49
C GLN A 56 -6.57 -5.11 -6.62
N TYR A 57 -6.20 -4.64 -7.81
CA TYR A 57 -5.97 -3.22 -8.03
C TYR A 57 -7.24 -2.39 -7.83
N ALA A 58 -8.39 -2.87 -8.32
CA ALA A 58 -9.68 -2.23 -8.10
C ALA A 58 -10.03 -2.14 -6.61
N GLN A 59 -9.75 -3.20 -5.83
CA GLN A 59 -9.93 -3.18 -4.38
C GLN A 59 -9.06 -2.11 -3.70
N PHE A 60 -7.79 -1.96 -4.12
CA PHE A 60 -6.92 -0.92 -3.56
C PHE A 60 -7.42 0.48 -3.87
N VAL A 61 -7.92 0.72 -5.08
CA VAL A 61 -8.52 2.01 -5.46
C VAL A 61 -9.78 2.28 -4.65
N TYR A 62 -10.66 1.28 -4.48
CA TYR A 62 -11.86 1.40 -3.65
C TYR A 62 -11.50 1.77 -2.20
N ASN A 63 -10.54 1.05 -1.59
CA ASN A 63 -10.08 1.33 -0.23
C ASN A 63 -9.53 2.76 -0.10
N ALA A 64 -8.79 3.24 -1.11
CA ALA A 64 -8.24 4.60 -1.11
C ALA A 64 -9.34 5.67 -1.17
N ILE A 65 -10.37 5.47 -1.99
CA ILE A 65 -11.53 6.38 -2.09
C ILE A 65 -12.30 6.39 -0.77
N SER A 66 -12.61 5.21 -0.22
CA SER A 66 -13.35 5.10 1.05
C SER A 66 -12.59 5.70 2.22
N ASN A 67 -11.26 5.51 2.29
CA ASN A 67 -10.43 6.13 3.31
C ASN A 67 -10.43 7.66 3.19
N ALA A 68 -10.33 8.22 1.99
CA ALA A 68 -10.39 9.66 1.78
C ALA A 68 -11.75 10.27 2.18
N GLN A 69 -12.86 9.55 1.97
CA GLN A 69 -14.19 10.00 2.37
C GLN A 69 -14.42 9.99 3.88
N SER A 70 -13.82 9.04 4.61
CA SER A 70 -13.93 8.97 6.08
C SER A 70 -13.24 10.13 6.82
N HIS A 71 -12.45 10.94 6.10
CA HIS A 71 -11.77 12.13 6.62
C HIS A 71 -12.45 13.44 6.18
N GLN A 72 -13.65 13.38 5.58
CA GLN A 72 -14.58 14.51 5.42
C GLN A 72 -15.75 14.38 6.39
#